data_AF-A0A2N5MLB9-F1
#
_entry.id   AF-A0A2N5MLB9-F1
#
_cell.length_a   1.000
_cell.length_b   1.000
_cell.length_c   1.000
_cell.angle_alpha   90.00
_cell.angle_beta   90.00
_cell.angle_gamma   90.00
#
_symmetry.space_group_name_H-M   'P 1'
#
loop_
_entity.id
_entity.type
_entity.pdbx_description
1 polymer ?
#
loop_
_entity_poly.entity_id
_entity_poly.type
_entity_poly.pdbx_seq_one_letter_code
_entity_poly.pdbx_strand_id
1 'polypeptide(L)'
;MNISSFSFTGQPVYHVVPEIYEGLGLPELSSHMEQNFTFTYMLGKKTAMGHGSIRLYKKNDHVKLDIPDGLPGIGPVRMKKLKELLLEYAKIPFMENVNSTSEQKRVYHVDFRHRK
;
A
#
# COMPACT_ATOMS: atom_id res chain seq x y z
N MET A 1 8.23 -19.37 -5.85
CA MET A 1 8.04 -18.47 -4.71
C MET A 1 6.55 -18.26 -4.62
N ASN A 2 5.96 -18.63 -3.49
CA ASN A 2 4.52 -18.65 -3.31
C ASN A 2 4.20 -17.88 -2.03
N ILE A 3 3.04 -17.24 -2.00
CA ILE A 3 2.47 -16.62 -0.82
C ILE A 3 1.68 -17.71 -0.10
N SER A 4 2.02 -18.01 1.14
CA SER A 4 1.33 -19.03 1.95
C SER A 4 0.23 -18.41 2.82
N SER A 5 0.34 -17.13 3.15
CA SER A 5 -0.69 -16.40 3.87
C SER A 5 -0.66 -14.91 3.53
N PHE A 6 -1.81 -14.27 3.59
CA PHE A 6 -1.98 -12.83 3.40
C PHE A 6 -3.09 -12.33 4.33
N SER A 7 -2.89 -11.19 4.98
CA SER A 7 -3.91 -10.58 5.84
C SER A 7 -3.72 -9.07 5.94
N PHE A 8 -4.81 -8.32 5.86
CA PHE A 8 -4.80 -6.88 6.13
C PHE A 8 -4.66 -6.61 7.63
N THR A 9 -3.81 -5.65 7.97
CA THR A 9 -3.57 -5.20 9.35
C THR A 9 -4.25 -3.84 9.54
N GLY A 10 -5.46 -3.85 10.10
CA GLY A 10 -6.25 -2.66 10.38
C GLY A 10 -7.18 -2.23 9.24
N GLN A 11 -7.87 -1.11 9.44
CA GLN A 11 -8.80 -0.53 8.48
C GLN A 11 -8.09 0.36 7.45
N PRO A 12 -8.69 0.57 6.26
CA PRO A 12 -8.21 1.57 5.32
C PRO A 12 -8.16 2.98 5.94
N VAL A 13 -7.07 3.69 5.70
CA VAL A 13 -6.83 5.05 6.19
C VAL A 13 -6.84 6.00 5.00
N TYR A 14 -7.62 7.07 5.08
CA TYR A 14 -7.65 8.11 4.07
C TYR A 14 -6.65 9.22 4.39
N HIS A 15 -5.62 9.34 3.57
CA HIS A 15 -4.64 10.40 3.63
C HIS A 15 -5.11 11.59 2.78
N VAL A 16 -5.42 12.69 3.46
CA VAL A 16 -5.80 13.96 2.84
C VAL A 16 -4.53 14.76 2.64
N VAL A 17 -4.15 14.96 1.38
CA VAL A 17 -2.99 15.78 1.00
C VAL A 17 -3.51 17.17 0.58
N PRO A 18 -2.86 18.27 1.00
CA PRO A 18 -3.27 19.61 0.60
C PRO A 18 -3.27 19.79 -0.93
N GLU A 19 -4.29 20.46 -1.46
CA GLU A 19 -4.47 20.72 -2.90
C GLU A 19 -3.27 21.45 -3.53
N ILE A 20 -2.55 22.25 -2.74
CA ILE A 20 -1.31 22.93 -3.19
C ILE A 20 -0.25 21.96 -3.72
N TYR A 21 -0.28 20.70 -3.30
CA TYR A 21 0.60 19.65 -3.79
C TYR A 21 -0.02 18.81 -4.92
N GLU A 22 -1.35 18.85 -5.11
CA GLU A 22 -2.08 18.02 -6.09
C GLU A 22 -1.90 18.46 -7.56
N GLY A 23 -1.13 19.54 -7.82
CA GLY A 23 -0.81 20.05 -9.17
C GLY A 23 0.64 19.84 -9.62
N LEU A 24 1.52 19.27 -8.78
CA LEU A 24 2.96 19.21 -9.03
C LEU A 24 3.40 18.07 -9.96
N GLY A 25 2.46 17.30 -10.51
CA GLY A 25 2.76 16.14 -11.35
C GLY A 25 3.37 14.94 -10.63
N LEU A 26 3.42 14.98 -9.28
CA LEU A 26 3.91 13.88 -8.44
C LEU A 26 2.72 13.04 -7.96
N PRO A 27 2.55 11.79 -8.45
CA PRO A 27 1.43 10.94 -8.05
C PRO A 27 1.41 10.65 -6.54
N GLU A 28 2.58 10.65 -5.91
CA GLU A 28 2.77 10.38 -4.49
C GLU A 28 2.28 11.52 -3.57
N LEU A 29 2.04 12.71 -4.15
CA LEU A 29 1.52 13.89 -3.46
C LEU A 29 0.02 14.12 -3.72
N SER A 30 -0.71 13.04 -3.97
CA SER A 30 -2.17 13.08 -4.09
C SER A 30 -2.83 12.39 -2.91
N SER A 31 -4.03 12.86 -2.57
CA SER A 31 -4.87 12.20 -1.56
C SER A 31 -5.11 10.74 -1.95
N HIS A 32 -4.92 9.83 -1.00
CA HIS A 32 -4.97 8.39 -1.24
C HIS A 32 -5.51 7.62 -0.05
N MET A 33 -6.05 6.44 -0.31
CA MET A 33 -6.36 5.46 0.74
C MET A 33 -5.22 4.48 0.88
N GLU A 34 -4.81 4.19 2.10
CA GLU A 34 -3.76 3.24 2.43
C GLU A 34 -4.27 2.16 3.38
N GLN A 35 -3.93 0.91 3.13
CA GLN A 35 -4.15 -0.18 4.09
C GLN A 35 -2.88 -1.03 4.20
N ASN A 36 -2.46 -1.28 5.43
CA ASN A 36 -1.31 -2.12 5.72
C ASN A 36 -1.70 -3.60 5.68
N PHE A 37 -0.76 -4.46 5.34
CA PHE A 37 -0.94 -5.91 5.37
C PHE A 37 0.33 -6.64 5.77
N THR A 38 0.14 -7.87 6.24
CA THR A 38 1.19 -8.86 6.46
C THR A 38 1.02 -10.00 5.47
N PHE A 39 2.14 -10.61 5.08
CA PHE A 39 2.13 -11.79 4.23
C PHE A 39 3.26 -12.72 4.60
N THR A 40 3.03 -14.01 4.38
CA THR A 40 4.06 -15.04 4.53
C THR A 40 4.37 -15.60 3.15
N TYR A 41 5.66 -15.72 2.83
CA TYR A 41 6.12 -16.24 1.56
C TYR A 41 7.16 -17.35 1.75
N MET A 42 7.21 -18.25 0.77
CA MET A 42 8.19 -19.33 0.71
C MET A 42 9.26 -19.04 -0.35
N LEU A 43 10.52 -19.08 0.09
CA LEU A 43 11.71 -18.99 -0.75
C LEU A 43 12.51 -20.29 -0.65
N GLY A 44 12.27 -21.21 -1.58
CA GLY A 44 12.82 -22.57 -1.52
C GLY A 44 12.19 -23.35 -0.37
N LYS A 45 13.00 -23.75 0.61
CA LYS A 45 12.55 -24.44 1.84
C LYS A 45 12.36 -23.50 3.04
N LYS A 46 12.64 -22.21 2.88
CA LYS A 46 12.54 -21.22 3.95
C LYS A 46 11.23 -20.44 3.84
N THR A 47 10.54 -20.33 4.96
CA THR A 47 9.38 -19.44 5.14
C THR A 47 9.85 -18.13 5.75
N ALA A 48 9.34 -17.02 5.24
CA ALA A 48 9.62 -15.69 5.77
C ALA A 48 8.35 -14.85 5.76
N MET A 49 8.28 -13.90 6.68
CA MET A 49 7.17 -12.95 6.79
C MET A 49 7.61 -11.59 6.26
N GLY A 50 6.70 -10.91 5.58
CA GLY A 50 6.86 -9.55 5.09
C GLY A 50 5.70 -8.68 5.51
N HIS A 51 5.94 -7.38 5.48
CA HIS A 51 4.94 -6.35 5.70
C HIS A 51 4.91 -5.45 4.46
N GLY A 52 3.75 -4.90 4.16
CA GLY A 52 3.59 -3.96 3.05
C GLY A 52 2.35 -3.11 3.25
N SER A 53 2.15 -2.16 2.34
CA SER A 53 0.93 -1.38 2.26
C SER A 53 0.44 -1.30 0.82
N ILE A 54 -0.87 -1.16 0.66
CA ILE A 54 -1.52 -0.94 -0.62
C ILE A 54 -2.17 0.43 -0.59
N ARG A 55 -1.96 1.20 -1.66
CA ARG A 55 -2.45 2.57 -1.81
C ARG A 55 -3.36 2.68 -3.03
N LEU A 56 -4.53 3.32 -2.88
CA LEU A 56 -5.39 3.78 -3.98
C LEU A 56 -5.33 5.30 -4.07
N TYR A 57 -4.79 5.81 -5.16
CA TYR A 57 -4.74 7.25 -5.43
C TYR A 57 -6.05 7.71 -6.07
N LYS A 58 -6.75 8.64 -5.40
CA LYS A 58 -8.08 9.10 -5.80
C LYS A 58 -8.10 9.79 -7.17
N LYS A 59 -7.01 10.46 -7.55
CA LYS A 59 -6.94 11.27 -8.76
C LYS A 59 -7.04 10.44 -10.05
N ASN A 60 -6.47 9.23 -10.05
CA ASN A 60 -6.29 8.41 -11.25
C ASN A 60 -6.75 6.95 -11.08
N ASP A 61 -7.44 6.62 -9.97
CA ASP A 61 -7.77 5.25 -9.55
C ASP A 61 -6.59 4.27 -9.61
N HIS A 62 -5.38 4.80 -9.44
CA HIS A 62 -4.16 4.02 -9.53
C HIS A 62 -3.94 3.30 -8.20
N VAL A 63 -3.81 1.97 -8.27
CA VAL A 63 -3.44 1.13 -7.13
C VAL A 63 -1.94 0.87 -7.18
N LYS A 64 -1.22 1.22 -6.11
CA LYS A 64 0.21 0.94 -5.95
C LYS A 64 0.41 0.10 -4.69
N LEU A 65 1.31 -0.87 -4.78
CA LEU A 65 1.72 -1.68 -3.65
C LEU A 65 3.13 -1.25 -3.23
N ASP A 66 3.27 -0.95 -1.95
CA ASP A 66 4.52 -0.56 -1.32
C ASP A 66 5.00 -1.69 -0.40
N ILE A 67 6.24 -2.13 -0.60
CA ILE A 67 6.90 -3.11 0.27
C ILE A 67 8.20 -2.44 0.68
N PRO A 68 8.49 -2.32 1.98
CA PRO A 68 9.77 -1.80 2.45
C PRO A 68 10.91 -2.51 1.71
N ASP A 69 11.83 -1.73 1.16
CA ASP A 69 12.98 -2.28 0.47
C ASP A 69 13.81 -3.13 1.45
N GLY A 70 14.24 -4.31 0.98
CA GLY A 70 15.17 -5.16 1.74
C GLY A 70 14.60 -6.46 2.32
N LEU A 71 13.71 -7.16 1.61
CA LEU A 71 13.43 -8.57 1.96
C LEU A 71 14.71 -9.41 1.75
N PRO A 72 15.29 -9.98 2.81
CA PRO A 72 16.58 -10.65 2.73
C PRO A 72 16.52 -11.87 1.80
N GLY A 73 17.43 -11.94 0.84
CA GLY A 73 17.50 -13.03 -0.13
C GLY A 73 16.56 -12.91 -1.34
N ILE A 74 15.81 -11.81 -1.47
CA ILE A 74 15.00 -11.50 -2.65
C ILE A 74 15.71 -10.48 -3.52
N GLY A 75 16.23 -10.91 -4.67
CA GLY A 75 16.76 -10.02 -5.70
C GLY A 75 15.66 -9.28 -6.48
N PRO A 76 16.02 -8.28 -7.31
CA PRO A 76 15.07 -7.38 -7.99
C PRO A 76 14.00 -8.10 -8.83
N VAL A 77 14.39 -9.13 -9.58
CA VAL A 77 13.47 -9.91 -10.42
C VAL A 77 12.42 -10.65 -9.58
N ARG A 78 12.85 -11.27 -8.47
CA ARG A 78 11.93 -11.97 -7.56
C ARG A 78 11.05 -10.98 -6.81
N MET A 79 11.57 -9.81 -6.47
CA MET A 79 10.80 -8.73 -5.85
C MET A 79 9.67 -8.26 -6.76
N LYS A 80 9.95 -8.04 -8.06
CA LYS A 80 8.92 -7.68 -9.04
C LYS A 80 7.80 -8.72 -9.08
N LYS A 81 8.15 -10.01 -9.19
CA LYS A 81 7.17 -11.11 -9.19
C LYS A 81 6.37 -11.19 -7.89
N LEU A 82 7.00 -10.90 -6.75
CA LEU A 82 6.31 -10.86 -5.45
C LEU A 82 5.27 -9.74 -5.42
N LYS A 83 5.63 -8.54 -5.89
CA LYS A 83 4.73 -7.38 -5.96
C LYS A 83 3.54 -7.65 -6.87
N GLU A 84 3.78 -8.28 -8.03
CA GLU A 84 2.70 -8.69 -8.96
C GLU A 84 1.73 -9.67 -8.30
N LEU A 85 2.23 -10.73 -7.67
CA LEU A 85 1.39 -11.70 -6.95
C LEU A 85 0.61 -11.04 -5.81
N LEU A 86 1.27 -10.25 -4.96
CA LEU A 86 0.60 -9.57 -3.86
C LEU A 86 -0.46 -8.58 -4.35
N LEU A 87 -0.24 -7.92 -5.48
CA LEU A 87 -1.22 -7.02 -6.07
C LEU A 87 -2.49 -7.78 -6.49
N GLU A 88 -2.35 -8.96 -7.08
CA GLU A 88 -3.50 -9.82 -7.43
C GLU A 88 -4.30 -10.25 -6.19
N TYR A 89 -3.61 -10.66 -5.12
CA TYR A 89 -4.27 -11.05 -3.86
C TYR A 89 -4.91 -9.88 -3.12
N ALA A 90 -4.25 -8.72 -3.10
CA ALA A 90 -4.65 -7.59 -2.28
C ALA A 90 -5.70 -6.69 -2.94
N LYS A 91 -5.72 -6.58 -4.28
CA LYS A 91 -6.51 -5.55 -4.98
C LYS A 91 -8.01 -5.67 -4.73
N ILE A 92 -8.61 -6.84 -4.95
CA ILE A 92 -10.06 -7.02 -4.79
C ILE A 92 -10.50 -6.80 -3.32
N PRO A 93 -9.92 -7.50 -2.33
CA PRO A 93 -10.37 -7.31 -0.96
C PRO A 93 -10.01 -5.94 -0.39
N PHE A 94 -8.96 -5.26 -0.91
CA PHE A 94 -8.70 -3.86 -0.58
C PHE A 94 -9.82 -2.93 -1.04
N MET A 95 -10.28 -3.07 -2.29
CA MET A 95 -11.39 -2.26 -2.81
C MET A 95 -12.68 -2.51 -2.05
N GLU A 96 -12.96 -3.76 -1.66
CA GLU A 96 -14.09 -4.10 -0.80
C GLU A 96 -13.99 -3.43 0.57
N ASN A 97 -12.81 -3.48 1.21
CA ASN A 97 -12.58 -2.80 2.49
C ASN A 97 -12.78 -1.28 2.37
N VAL A 98 -12.27 -0.68 1.30
CA VAL A 98 -12.41 0.76 1.02
C VAL A 98 -13.88 1.16 0.88
N ASN A 99 -14.67 0.39 0.15
CA ASN A 99 -16.08 0.69 -0.13
C ASN A 99 -17.00 0.38 1.06
N SER A 100 -16.65 -0.60 1.89
CA SER A 100 -17.46 -1.02 3.05
C SER A 100 -17.19 -0.19 4.31
N THR A 101 -16.07 0.52 4.37
CA THR A 101 -15.71 1.32 5.56
C THR A 101 -16.50 2.63 5.59
N SER A 102 -17.52 2.70 6.43
CA SER A 102 -18.33 3.92 6.68
C SER A 102 -17.56 5.01 7.44
N GLU A 103 -16.64 4.62 8.32
CA GLU A 103 -15.77 5.51 9.09
C GLU A 103 -14.33 5.44 8.60
N GLN A 104 -14.04 6.12 7.50
CA GLN A 104 -12.67 6.20 7.00
C GLN A 104 -11.82 6.98 7.99
N LYS A 105 -10.87 6.32 8.66
CA LYS A 105 -9.87 6.97 9.49
C LYS A 105 -9.11 7.99 8.63
N ARG A 106 -9.17 9.27 8.96
CA ARG A 106 -8.53 10.33 8.18
C ARG A 106 -7.22 10.78 8.79
N VAL A 107 -6.20 10.94 7.95
CA VAL A 107 -4.93 11.57 8.29
C VAL A 107 -4.81 12.82 7.44
N TYR A 108 -4.74 13.98 8.09
CA TYR A 108 -4.53 15.25 7.42
C TYR A 108 -3.04 15.56 7.39
N HIS A 109 -2.49 15.64 6.18
CA HIS A 109 -1.13 16.15 5.99
C HIS A 109 -1.20 17.67 5.99
N VAL A 110 -0.35 18.31 6.81
CA VAL A 110 -0.27 19.77 6.88
C VAL A 110 0.75 20.30 5.90
N ASP A 111 0.54 21.53 5.45
CA ASP A 111 1.53 22.25 4.66
C ASP A 111 2.82 22.46 5.48
N PHE A 112 3.95 22.02 4.96
CA PHE A 112 5.26 22.21 5.58
C PHE A 112 5.61 23.69 5.82
N ARG A 113 5.01 24.62 5.06
CA ARG A 113 5.22 26.07 5.25
C ARG A 113 4.35 26.68 6.34
N HIS A 114 3.34 25.98 6.85
CA HIS A 114 2.56 26.41 8.01
C HIS A 114 3.28 26.01 9.32
N ARG A 115 4.45 26.62 9.58
CA ARG A 115 4.94 26.80 10.94
C ARG A 115 4.32 28.08 11.50
N LYS A 116 3.36 27.95 12.42
CA LYS A 116 3.12 28.98 13.42
C LYS A 116 3.95 28.69 14.64
#